data_AF-A0A9D8JQI8-F1
#
_entry.id   AF-A0A9D8JQI8-F1
#
_cell.length_a   1.000
_cell.length_b   1.000
_cell.length_c   1.000
_cell.angle_alpha   90.00
_cell.angle_beta   90.00
_cell.angle_gamma   90.00
#
_symmetry.space_group_name_H-M   'P 1'
#
loop_
_entity.id
_entity.type
_entity.pdbx_description
1 polymer ?
#
loop_
_entity_poly.entity_id
_entity_poly.type
_entity_poly.pdbx_seq_one_letter_code
_entity_poly.pdbx_strand_id
1 'polypeptide(L)'
;DGKEHSIRETLDRLGDHFELTDEERKRLLPSGRQDVFTNRVAWAKTHLRMAGLIEPTARGVFKITARGLELLKATQDRIDLRLLRKQPGYLEARDRKRDKPEGNGELVTSDADQTPEEMMEQSFEALRGCYESFQKLV
;
A
#
# COMPACT_ATOMS: atom_id res chain seq x y z
N ASP A 1 -11.51 -6.07 -15.84
CA ASP A 1 -11.73 -6.01 -17.31
C ASP A 1 -10.63 -6.72 -18.11
N GLY A 2 -9.58 -7.27 -17.49
CA GLY A 2 -8.49 -7.95 -18.19
C GLY A 2 -7.58 -7.02 -18.99
N LYS A 3 -7.81 -5.70 -18.92
CA LYS A 3 -7.01 -4.69 -19.61
C LYS A 3 -5.79 -4.31 -18.78
N GLU A 4 -4.82 -3.75 -19.47
CA GLU A 4 -3.65 -3.16 -18.84
C GLU A 4 -3.99 -1.77 -18.32
N HIS A 5 -3.64 -1.51 -17.06
CA HIS A 5 -3.81 -0.22 -16.42
C HIS A 5 -2.47 0.28 -15.91
N SER A 6 -2.21 1.56 -16.12
CA SER A 6 -1.02 2.21 -15.55
C SER A 6 -1.28 2.64 -14.11
N ILE A 7 -0.22 2.76 -13.31
CA ILE A 7 -0.32 3.29 -11.95
C ILE A 7 -0.87 4.72 -11.93
N ARG A 8 -0.52 5.55 -12.92
CA ARG A 8 -1.02 6.94 -13.04
C ARG A 8 -2.52 6.96 -13.29
N GLU A 9 -2.96 6.24 -14.30
CA GLU A 9 -4.39 6.11 -14.62
C GLU A 9 -5.19 5.55 -13.44
N THR A 10 -4.61 4.60 -12.71
CA THR A 10 -5.25 4.02 -11.53
C THR A 10 -5.38 5.05 -10.41
N LEU A 11 -4.35 5.88 -10.18
CA LEU A 11 -4.39 6.96 -9.20
C LEU A 11 -5.47 7.98 -9.56
N ASP A 12 -5.52 8.42 -10.82
CA ASP A 12 -6.51 9.39 -11.28
C ASP A 12 -7.94 8.85 -11.12
N ARG A 13 -8.20 7.63 -11.62
CA ARG A 13 -9.51 6.99 -11.50
C ARG A 13 -9.93 6.73 -10.05
N LEU A 14 -9.00 6.32 -9.20
CA LEU A 14 -9.30 6.12 -7.77
C LEU A 14 -9.55 7.46 -7.07
N GLY A 15 -8.80 8.50 -7.43
CA GLY A 15 -9.02 9.84 -6.92
C GLY A 15 -10.41 10.35 -7.27
N ASP A 16 -10.85 10.12 -8.52
CA ASP A 16 -12.19 10.51 -8.97
C ASP A 16 -13.28 9.65 -8.32
N HIS A 17 -13.05 8.35 -8.17
CA HIS A 17 -14.01 7.42 -7.54
C HIS A 17 -14.26 7.73 -6.07
N PHE A 18 -13.22 8.12 -5.32
CA PHE A 18 -13.32 8.51 -3.92
C PHE A 18 -13.62 10.00 -3.73
N GLU A 19 -13.88 10.74 -4.82
CA GLU A 19 -14.18 12.18 -4.81
C GLU A 19 -13.12 13.01 -4.06
N LEU A 20 -11.84 12.60 -4.15
CA LEU A 20 -10.76 13.26 -3.44
C LEU A 20 -10.45 14.62 -4.04
N THR A 21 -10.36 15.62 -3.17
CA THR A 21 -9.89 16.97 -3.51
C THR A 21 -8.39 16.97 -3.88
N ASP A 22 -7.95 18.01 -4.57
CA ASP A 22 -6.53 18.19 -4.90
C ASP A 22 -5.65 18.27 -3.64
N GLU A 23 -6.18 18.81 -2.54
CA GLU A 23 -5.49 18.89 -1.26
C GLU A 23 -5.33 17.51 -0.62
N GLU A 24 -6.35 16.66 -0.70
CA GLU A 24 -6.28 15.28 -0.19
C GLU A 24 -5.37 14.39 -1.04
N ARG A 25 -5.39 14.58 -2.37
CA ARG A 25 -4.49 13.88 -3.30
C ARG A 25 -3.02 14.22 -3.04
N LYS A 26 -2.74 15.48 -2.67
CA LYS A 26 -1.40 16.01 -2.38
C LYS A 26 -1.06 16.03 -0.88
N ARG A 27 -1.91 15.45 -0.04
CA ARG A 27 -1.66 15.38 1.39
C ARG A 27 -0.41 14.54 1.60
N LEU A 28 0.63 15.16 2.14
CA LEU A 28 1.88 14.49 2.43
C LEU A 28 1.76 13.59 3.66
N LEU A 29 2.52 12.50 3.66
CA LEU A 29 2.83 11.76 4.87
C LEU A 29 3.51 12.70 5.90
N PRO A 30 3.49 12.35 7.20
CA PRO A 30 4.21 13.11 8.24
C PRO A 30 5.70 13.33 7.89
N SER A 31 6.32 12.42 7.14
CA SER A 31 7.69 12.55 6.65
C SER A 31 7.91 13.65 5.61
N GLY A 32 6.84 14.15 4.97
CA GLY A 32 6.88 15.19 3.93
C GLY A 32 7.39 14.72 2.56
N ARG A 33 7.70 13.43 2.38
CA ARG A 33 8.39 12.92 1.18
C ARG A 33 7.49 12.30 0.12
N GLN A 34 6.31 11.80 0.52
CA GLN A 34 5.36 11.15 -0.39
C GLN A 34 3.94 11.53 -0.01
N ASP A 35 3.06 11.55 -1.01
CA ASP A 35 1.63 11.73 -0.78
C ASP A 35 1.03 10.48 -0.14
N VAL A 36 0.18 10.68 0.86
CA VAL A 36 -0.56 9.61 1.56
C VAL A 36 -1.33 8.78 0.54
N PHE A 37 -2.08 9.43 -0.35
CA PHE A 37 -2.91 8.73 -1.32
C PHE A 37 -2.08 7.84 -2.26
N THR A 38 -1.02 8.39 -2.85
CA THR A 38 -0.10 7.64 -3.73
C THR A 38 0.52 6.45 -3.00
N ASN A 39 0.92 6.66 -1.73
CA ASN A 39 1.48 5.61 -0.89
C ASN A 39 0.46 4.48 -0.63
N ARG A 40 -0.78 4.82 -0.23
CA ARG A 40 -1.87 3.84 0.01
C ARG A 40 -2.21 3.02 -1.24
N VAL A 41 -2.27 3.64 -2.41
CA VAL A 41 -2.53 2.92 -3.67
C VAL A 41 -1.37 2.01 -4.06
N ALA A 42 -0.12 2.46 -3.88
CA ALA A 42 1.06 1.63 -4.11
C ALA A 42 1.07 0.37 -3.23
N TRP A 43 0.59 0.50 -1.99
CA TRP A 43 0.41 -0.60 -1.06
C TRP A 43 -0.67 -1.57 -1.47
N ALA A 44 -1.86 -1.07 -1.78
CA ALA A 44 -2.97 -1.90 -2.26
C ALA A 44 -2.51 -2.75 -3.46
N LYS A 45 -1.83 -2.13 -4.44
CA LYS A 45 -1.24 -2.85 -5.58
C LYS A 45 -0.27 -3.95 -5.14
N THR A 46 0.58 -3.67 -4.16
CA THR A 46 1.57 -4.65 -3.68
C THR A 46 0.89 -5.87 -3.05
N HIS A 47 -0.13 -5.66 -2.21
CA HIS A 47 -0.90 -6.73 -1.61
C HIS A 47 -1.67 -7.56 -2.65
N LEU A 48 -2.27 -6.90 -3.65
CA LEU A 48 -2.94 -7.58 -4.76
C LEU A 48 -1.97 -8.43 -5.58
N ARG A 49 -0.74 -7.94 -5.79
CA ARG A 49 0.32 -8.69 -6.48
C ARG A 49 0.79 -9.90 -5.65
N MET A 50 0.99 -9.73 -4.35
CA MET A 50 1.35 -10.83 -3.44
C MET A 50 0.27 -11.92 -3.45
N ALA A 51 -1.00 -11.53 -3.51
CA ALA A 51 -2.13 -12.44 -3.60
C ALA A 51 -2.29 -13.11 -4.98
N GLY A 52 -1.47 -12.75 -5.97
CA GLY A 52 -1.55 -13.27 -7.34
C GLY A 52 -2.79 -12.79 -8.11
N LEU A 53 -3.44 -11.72 -7.66
CA LEU A 53 -4.66 -11.19 -8.28
C LEU A 53 -4.36 -10.22 -9.42
N ILE A 54 -3.18 -9.60 -9.40
CA ILE A 54 -2.67 -8.78 -10.49
C ILE A 54 -1.26 -9.21 -10.86
N GLU A 55 -0.90 -8.99 -12.12
CA GLU A 55 0.44 -9.27 -12.64
C GLU A 55 1.01 -8.03 -13.35
N PRO A 56 2.33 -7.77 -13.20
CA PRO A 56 2.99 -6.70 -13.92
C PRO A 56 3.18 -7.09 -15.39
N THR A 57 2.84 -6.19 -16.32
CA THR A 57 3.07 -6.40 -17.76
C THR A 57 4.20 -5.54 -18.29
N ALA A 58 4.36 -4.33 -17.75
CA ALA A 58 5.46 -3.42 -18.05
C ALA A 58 5.80 -2.54 -16.83
N ARG A 59 6.81 -1.68 -16.96
CA ARG A 59 7.19 -0.75 -15.88
C ARG A 59 6.03 0.18 -15.54
N GLY A 60 5.44 0.00 -14.36
CA GLY A 60 4.32 0.81 -13.89
C GLY A 60 2.96 0.43 -14.49
N VAL A 61 2.87 -0.70 -15.21
CA VAL A 61 1.65 -1.21 -15.84
C VAL A 61 1.34 -2.60 -15.30
N PHE A 62 0.08 -2.85 -15.01
CA PHE A 62 -0.39 -4.12 -14.46
C PHE A 62 -1.76 -4.49 -15.04
N LYS A 63 -2.06 -5.78 -15.00
CA LYS A 63 -3.38 -6.31 -15.39
C LYS A 63 -3.91 -7.27 -14.33
N ILE A 64 -5.22 -7.42 -14.28
CA ILE A 64 -5.89 -8.39 -13.41
C ILE A 64 -5.69 -9.81 -13.98
N THR A 65 -5.34 -10.77 -13.12
CA THR A 65 -5.18 -12.18 -13.50
C THR A 65 -6.55 -12.87 -13.59
N ALA A 66 -6.60 -14.06 -14.20
CA ALA A 66 -7.80 -14.90 -14.20
C ALA A 66 -8.31 -15.17 -12.78
N ARG A 67 -7.40 -15.47 -11.84
CA ARG A 67 -7.71 -15.65 -10.41
C ARG A 67 -8.27 -14.38 -9.77
N GLY A 68 -7.73 -13.21 -10.12
CA GLY A 68 -8.26 -11.93 -9.68
C GLY A 68 -9.70 -11.69 -10.14
N LEU A 69 -10.02 -12.05 -11.39
CA LEU A 69 -11.37 -11.95 -11.94
C LEU A 69 -12.34 -12.93 -11.28
N GLU A 70 -11.92 -14.16 -10.99
CA GLU A 70 -12.73 -15.14 -10.24
C GLU A 70 -13.05 -14.65 -8.84
N LEU A 71 -12.05 -14.12 -8.13
CA LEU A 71 -12.26 -13.57 -6.79
C LEU A 71 -13.20 -12.37 -6.80
N LEU A 72 -13.09 -11.50 -7.81
CA LEU A 72 -13.98 -10.35 -7.99
C LEU A 72 -15.43 -10.77 -8.28
N LYS A 73 -15.64 -11.89 -8.98
CA LYS A 73 -16.99 -12.46 -9.19
C LYS A 73 -17.54 -13.10 -7.93
N ALA A 74 -16.68 -13.72 -7.11
CA ALA A 74 -17.06 -14.39 -5.87
C ALA A 74 -17.26 -13.42 -4.69
N THR A 75 -16.62 -12.25 -4.73
CA THR A 75 -16.63 -11.27 -3.63
C THR A 75 -17.33 -10.01 -4.09
N GLN A 76 -18.50 -9.73 -3.53
CA GLN A 76 -19.38 -8.67 -4.03
C GLN A 76 -19.19 -7.31 -3.35
N ASP A 77 -18.63 -7.27 -2.13
CA ASP A 77 -18.57 -6.04 -1.35
C ASP A 77 -17.16 -5.48 -1.14
N ARG A 78 -16.19 -6.29 -0.66
CA ARG A 78 -14.88 -5.75 -0.25
C ARG A 78 -13.74 -6.76 -0.30
N ILE A 79 -12.61 -6.33 -0.85
CA ILE A 79 -11.35 -7.08 -0.82
C ILE A 79 -10.47 -6.50 0.29
N ASP A 80 -10.45 -7.18 1.44
CA ASP A 80 -9.63 -6.80 2.58
C ASP A 80 -8.32 -7.59 2.67
N LEU A 81 -7.36 -7.05 3.42
CA LEU A 81 -6.09 -7.73 3.72
C LEU A 81 -6.27 -9.14 4.28
N ARG A 82 -7.34 -9.37 5.06
CA ARG A 82 -7.70 -10.70 5.59
C ARG A 82 -8.03 -11.70 4.48
N LEU A 83 -8.68 -11.25 3.41
CA LEU A 83 -9.00 -12.07 2.24
C LEU A 83 -7.74 -12.34 1.41
N LEU A 84 -6.90 -11.31 1.21
CA LEU A 84 -5.66 -11.42 0.46
C LEU A 84 -4.67 -12.40 1.08
N ARG A 85 -4.57 -12.41 2.42
CA ARG A 85 -3.73 -13.36 3.17
C ARG A 85 -4.13 -14.82 3.03
N LYS A 86 -5.40 -15.09 2.75
CA LYS A 86 -5.92 -16.45 2.52
C LYS A 86 -5.62 -16.95 1.11
N GLN A 87 -5.16 -16.08 0.20
CA GLN A 87 -4.85 -16.49 -1.17
C GLN A 87 -3.58 -17.33 -1.22
N PRO A 88 -3.54 -18.41 -2.01
CA PRO A 88 -2.36 -19.25 -2.12
C PRO A 88 -1.22 -18.47 -2.77
N GLY A 89 -0.03 -18.57 -2.16
CA GLY A 89 1.19 -17.85 -2.55
C GLY A 89 1.41 -16.52 -1.82
N TYR A 90 0.42 -16.00 -1.07
CA TYR A 90 0.54 -14.71 -0.39
C TYR A 90 1.64 -14.71 0.69
N LEU A 91 1.64 -15.72 1.56
CA LEU A 91 2.61 -15.83 2.66
C LEU A 91 4.04 -16.01 2.13
N GLU A 92 4.21 -16.84 1.11
CA GLU A 92 5.51 -17.06 0.43
C GLU A 92 6.02 -15.78 -0.23
N ALA A 93 5.14 -15.04 -0.91
CA ALA A 93 5.48 -13.75 -1.52
C ALA A 93 5.83 -12.70 -0.47
N ARG A 94 5.18 -12.73 0.71
CA ARG A 94 5.49 -11.85 1.84
C ARG A 94 6.87 -12.17 2.43
N ASP A 95 7.14 -13.43 2.68
CA ASP A 95 8.39 -13.87 3.32
C ASP A 95 9.59 -13.68 2.40
N ARG A 96 9.45 -13.94 1.09
CA ARG A 96 10.50 -13.66 0.08
C ARG A 96 10.86 -12.17 0.00
N LYS A 97 9.90 -11.28 0.27
CA LYS A 97 10.13 -9.82 0.27
C LYS A 97 10.81 -9.34 1.56
N ARG A 98 10.78 -10.14 2.64
CA ARG A 98 11.53 -9.89 3.88
C ARG A 98 13.03 -10.15 3.71
N ASP A 99 13.40 -11.11 2.87
CA ASP A 99 14.80 -11.54 2.69
C ASP A 99 15.59 -10.77 1.60
N LYS A 100 14.95 -9.91 0.79
CA LYS A 100 15.62 -9.14 -0.27
C LYS A 100 15.53 -7.63 -0.04
N PRO A 101 16.61 -6.95 0.39
CA PRO A 101 16.72 -5.49 0.33
C PRO A 101 17.25 -5.08 -1.05
N GLU A 102 16.47 -5.28 -2.12
CA GLU A 102 16.85 -4.80 -3.45
C GLU A 102 16.00 -3.58 -3.85
N GLY A 103 16.58 -2.39 -3.64
CA GLY A 103 16.65 -1.34 -4.66
C GLY A 103 15.34 -0.80 -5.25
N ASN A 104 14.32 -0.53 -4.43
CA ASN A 104 13.45 0.66 -4.51
C ASN A 104 12.53 0.65 -3.28
N GLY A 105 12.86 1.44 -2.24
CA GLY A 105 12.00 1.73 -1.08
C GLY A 105 11.22 0.55 -0.50
N GLU A 106 11.84 -0.15 0.45
CA GLU A 106 11.25 -1.18 1.31
C GLU A 106 9.79 -0.97 1.66
N LEU A 107 9.01 -2.05 1.64
CA LEU A 107 7.94 -2.15 2.61
C LEU A 107 7.66 -3.60 3.06
N VAL A 108 8.13 -3.91 4.28
CA VAL A 108 7.75 -5.04 5.15
C VAL A 108 6.29 -4.83 5.63
N THR A 109 5.52 -5.82 6.08
CA THR A 109 4.16 -5.56 6.59
C THR A 109 4.02 -6.09 8.00
N SER A 110 3.82 -5.19 8.96
CA SER A 110 3.22 -5.50 10.26
C SER A 110 1.70 -5.24 10.18
N ASP A 111 0.95 -5.86 11.08
CA ASP A 111 -0.50 -6.06 11.06
C ASP A 111 -1.39 -4.81 11.22
N ALA A 112 -0.82 -3.61 11.18
CA ALA A 112 -1.56 -2.35 11.29
C ALA A 112 -1.86 -1.77 9.90
N ASP A 113 -2.89 -0.94 9.76
CA ASP A 113 -3.17 -0.08 8.59
C ASP A 113 -2.05 0.95 8.29
N GLN A 114 -0.83 0.67 8.75
CA GLN A 114 0.32 1.54 8.79
C GLN A 114 1.52 0.84 8.17
N THR A 115 2.23 1.59 7.33
CA THR A 115 3.45 1.12 6.69
C THR A 115 4.56 0.98 7.74
N PRO A 116 5.58 0.14 7.56
CA PRO A 116 6.72 0.10 8.48
C PRO A 116 7.43 1.44 8.62
N GLU A 117 7.48 2.20 7.53
CA GLU A 117 8.01 3.57 7.53
C GLU A 117 7.14 4.47 8.43
N GLU A 118 5.81 4.38 8.34
CA GLU A 118 4.89 5.09 9.24
C GLU A 118 5.03 4.63 10.70
N MET A 119 5.28 3.35 10.97
CA MET A 119 5.49 2.83 12.32
C MET A 119 6.81 3.31 12.93
N MET A 120 7.89 3.30 12.16
CA MET A 120 9.18 3.86 12.57
C MET A 120 9.07 5.36 12.83
N GLU A 121 8.36 6.08 11.96
CA GLU A 121 8.19 7.53 12.11
C GLU A 121 7.30 7.87 13.31
N GLN A 122 6.20 7.14 13.56
CA GLN A 122 5.39 7.33 14.76
C GLN A 122 6.16 7.07 16.05
N SER A 123 7.04 6.07 16.05
CA SER A 123 7.90 5.82 17.21
C SER A 123 8.96 6.92 17.36
N PHE A 124 9.48 7.48 16.27
CA PHE A 124 10.38 8.64 16.30
C PHE A 124 9.68 9.92 16.79
N GLU A 125 8.49 10.24 16.28
CA GLU A 125 7.66 11.36 16.74
C GLU A 125 7.27 11.20 18.22
N ALA A 126 6.91 10.00 18.66
CA ALA A 126 6.61 9.72 20.07
C ALA A 126 7.84 9.95 20.97
N LEU A 127 9.03 9.49 20.56
CA LEU A 127 10.28 9.73 21.28
C LEU A 127 10.61 11.22 21.35
N ARG A 128 10.45 11.94 20.23
CA ARG A 128 10.69 13.39 20.17
C ARG A 128 9.70 14.17 21.04
N GLY A 129 8.42 13.84 20.96
CA GLY A 129 7.38 14.47 21.78
C GLY A 129 7.59 14.22 23.28
N CYS A 130 8.05 13.02 23.64
CA CYS A 130 8.43 12.69 25.01
C CYS A 130 9.64 13.52 25.48
N TYR A 131 10.66 13.68 24.63
CA TYR A 131 11.83 14.51 24.91
C TYR A 131 11.47 16.00 25.09
N GLU A 132 10.66 16.55 24.19
CA GLU A 132 10.22 17.95 24.27
C GLU A 132 9.30 18.21 25.48
N SER A 133 8.48 17.22 25.85
CA SER A 133 7.67 17.27 27.08
C SER A 133 8.54 17.24 28.33
N PHE A 134 9.63 16.48 28.32
CA PHE A 134 10.59 16.40 29.41
C PHE A 134 11.39 17.71 29.57
N GLN A 135 11.78 18.37 28.46
CA GLN A 135 12.45 19.68 28.50
C GLN A 135 11.55 20.82 28.99
N LYS A 136 10.23 20.73 28.83
CA LYS A 136 9.28 21.75 29.35
C LYS A 136 8.96 21.59 30.83
N LEU A 137 9.34 20.46 31.44
CA LEU A 137 9.06 20.11 32.84
C LEU A 137 10.25 20.40 33.77
N VAL A 138 11.38 20.86 33.22
CA VAL A 138 12.59 21.33 33.93
C VAL A 138 12.77 22.81 33.69
#